data_AF-X1RYE2-F1
#
_entry.id   AF-X1RYE2-F1
#
_cell.length_a   1.000
_cell.length_b   1.000
_cell.length_c   1.000
_cell.angle_alpha   90.00
_cell.angle_beta   90.00
_cell.angle_gamma   90.00
#
_symmetry.space_group_name_H-M   'P 1'
#
loop_
_entity.id
_entity.type
_entity.pdbx_description
1 polymer ?
#
loop_
_entity_poly.entity_id
_entity_poly.type
_entity_poly.pdbx_seq_one_letter_code
_entity_poly.pdbx_strand_id
1 'polypeptide(L)'
;PVSIIVTGAPQETDRVSEIVSESSVDAYNFAGKTSLGELPAVLKKCSLLIGIDSAAVHIAAAVGIPTITIFGPSSPVSWAP
;
A
#
# COMPACT_ATOMS: atom_id res chain seq x y z
N PRO A 1 17.78 -3.08 -8.39
CA PRO A 1 17.33 -2.44 -7.13
C PRO A 1 15.81 -2.33 -7.13
N VAL A 2 15.16 -2.66 -6.00
CA VAL A 2 13.71 -2.49 -5.82
C VAL A 2 13.50 -1.23 -4.98
N SER A 3 12.62 -0.34 -5.41
CA SER A 3 12.20 0.83 -4.64
C SER A 3 10.82 0.58 -4.06
N ILE A 4 10.64 0.92 -2.78
CA ILE A 4 9.40 0.71 -2.04
C ILE A 4 8.77 2.07 -1.74
N ILE A 5 7.47 2.20 -1.98
CA ILE A 5 6.69 3.31 -1.43
C ILE A 5 5.77 2.75 -0.35
N VAL A 6 5.68 3.44 0.78
CA VAL A 6 4.78 3.07 1.87
C VAL A 6 3.68 4.13 1.93
N THR A 7 2.46 3.74 1.59
CA THR A 7 1.28 4.62 1.57
C THR A 7 0.56 4.60 2.91
N GLY A 8 -0.24 5.62 3.17
CA GLY A 8 -1.07 5.73 4.36
C GLY A 8 -1.89 7.01 4.35
N ALA A 9 -2.86 7.11 5.25
CA ALA A 9 -3.58 8.35 5.50
C ALA A 9 -2.66 9.39 6.18
N PRO A 10 -3.02 10.70 6.15
CA PRO A 10 -2.19 11.76 6.75
C PRO A 10 -1.80 11.50 8.21
N GLN A 11 -2.71 10.94 9.00
CA GLN A 11 -2.47 10.62 10.42
C GLN A 11 -1.49 9.45 10.65
N GLU A 12 -1.08 8.73 9.59
CA GLU A 12 -0.14 7.60 9.67
C GLU A 12 1.29 8.01 9.30
N THR A 13 1.54 9.30 9.03
CA THR A 13 2.83 9.80 8.55
C THR A 13 4.01 9.43 9.45
N ASP A 14 3.85 9.55 10.77
CA ASP A 14 4.92 9.24 11.72
C ASP A 14 5.22 7.74 11.75
N ARG A 15 4.18 6.90 11.80
CA ARG A 15 4.31 5.44 11.77
C ARG A 15 4.98 4.96 10.48
N VAL A 16 4.63 5.54 9.35
CA VAL A 16 5.29 5.21 8.08
C VAL A 16 6.74 5.70 8.05
N SER A 17 7.05 6.84 8.66
CA SER A 17 8.43 7.32 8.75
C SER A 17 9.31 6.39 9.58
N GLU A 18 8.79 5.84 10.67
CA GLU A 18 9.45 4.82 11.50
C GLU A 18 9.79 3.58 10.64
N ILE A 19 8.79 3.02 9.94
CA ILE A 19 8.98 1.87 9.04
C ILE A 19 10.04 2.14 7.97
N VAL A 20 9.99 3.32 7.33
CA VAL A 20 10.96 3.70 6.30
C VAL A 20 12.37 3.85 6.88
N SER A 21 12.50 4.35 8.12
CA SER A 21 13.81 4.52 8.77
C SER A 21 14.49 3.20 9.14
N GLU A 22 13.72 2.12 9.34
CA GLU A 22 14.23 0.77 9.63
C GLU A 22 14.49 -0.06 8.36
N SER A 23 14.12 0.46 7.19
CA SER A 23 14.31 -0.24 5.92
C SER A 23 15.81 -0.32 5.54
N SER A 24 16.26 -1.50 5.14
CA SER A 24 17.59 -1.72 4.56
C SER A 24 17.64 -1.49 3.04
N VAL A 25 16.50 -1.14 2.43
CA VAL A 25 16.34 -0.86 1.01
C VAL A 25 15.73 0.53 0.80
N ASP A 26 15.80 1.06 -0.43
CA ASP A 26 15.21 2.35 -0.78
C ASP A 26 13.69 2.33 -0.56
N ALA A 27 13.25 2.93 0.54
CA ALA A 27 11.86 3.08 0.93
C ALA A 27 11.49 4.56 1.07
N TYR A 28 10.30 4.92 0.64
CA TYR A 28 9.83 6.31 0.64
C TYR A 28 8.47 6.44 1.32
N ASN A 29 8.37 7.39 2.25
CA ASN A 29 7.12 7.70 2.93
C ASN A 29 6.19 8.49 1.99
N PHE A 30 5.06 7.87 1.62
CA PHE A 30 3.98 8.43 0.82
C PHE A 30 2.68 8.65 1.63
N ALA A 31 2.70 8.42 2.94
CA ALA A 31 1.57 8.69 3.81
C ALA A 31 1.18 10.17 3.76
N GLY A 32 -0.12 10.44 3.57
CA GLY A 32 -0.65 11.80 3.39
C GLY A 32 -0.21 12.53 2.12
N LYS A 33 0.60 11.91 1.24
CA LYS A 33 1.09 12.51 -0.01
C LYS A 33 0.28 12.10 -1.24
N THR A 34 -0.73 11.26 -1.05
CA THR A 34 -1.60 10.75 -2.11
C THR A 34 -3.04 10.74 -1.59
N SER A 35 -3.97 11.30 -2.34
CA SER A 35 -5.40 11.17 -2.06
C SER A 35 -5.95 9.82 -2.52
N LEU A 36 -7.14 9.44 -2.06
CA LEU A 36 -7.80 8.20 -2.50
C LEU A 36 -8.04 8.17 -4.02
N GLY A 37 -8.31 9.32 -4.65
CA GLY A 37 -8.49 9.45 -6.09
C GLY A 37 -7.19 9.37 -6.91
N GLU A 38 -6.06 9.75 -6.30
CA GLU A 38 -4.74 9.68 -6.94
C GLU A 38 -4.06 8.31 -6.76
N LEU A 39 -4.41 7.59 -5.70
CA LEU A 39 -3.85 6.27 -5.39
C LEU A 39 -3.90 5.28 -6.57
N PRO A 40 -5.00 5.15 -7.34
CA PRO A 40 -5.02 4.35 -8.58
C PRO A 40 -3.89 4.68 -9.56
N ALA A 41 -3.55 5.96 -9.74
CA ALA A 41 -2.51 6.40 -10.67
C ALA A 41 -1.11 6.08 -10.15
N VAL A 42 -0.89 6.20 -8.83
CA VAL A 42 0.35 5.78 -8.18
C VAL A 42 0.53 4.27 -8.31
N LEU A 43 -0.50 3.49 -7.97
CA LEU A 43 -0.46 2.02 -8.03
C LEU A 43 -0.18 1.51 -9.44
N LYS A 44 -0.75 2.13 -10.49
CA LYS A 44 -0.45 1.79 -11.90
C LYS A 44 1.03 1.92 -12.28
N LYS A 45 1.86 2.57 -11.47
CA LYS A 45 3.33 2.65 -11.66
C LYS A 45 4.09 1.59 -10.86
N CYS A 46 3.42 0.89 -9.96
CA CYS A 46 4.00 -0.19 -9.15
C CYS A 46 3.89 -1.53 -9.88
N SER A 47 4.81 -2.45 -9.59
CA SER A 47 4.75 -3.83 -10.10
C SER A 47 3.95 -4.78 -9.18
N LEU A 48 3.74 -4.39 -7.93
CA LEU A 48 3.10 -5.19 -6.89
C LEU A 48 2.63 -4.26 -5.76
N LEU A 49 1.48 -4.56 -5.15
CA LEU A 49 1.09 -4.01 -3.85
C LEU A 49 1.13 -5.12 -2.79
N ILE A 50 1.74 -4.85 -1.64
CA ILE A 50 1.64 -5.67 -0.43
C ILE A 50 0.88 -4.86 0.61
N GLY A 51 -0.16 -5.44 1.21
CA GLY A 51 -0.99 -4.72 2.17
C GLY A 51 -1.82 -5.64 3.05
N ILE A 52 -2.53 -5.04 4.00
CA ILE A 52 -3.57 -5.72 4.78
C ILE A 52 -4.93 -5.54 4.10
N ASP A 53 -5.94 -6.22 4.63
CA ASP A 53 -7.36 -6.00 4.28
C ASP A 53 -7.75 -4.52 4.46
N SER A 54 -7.75 -3.77 3.35
CA SER A 54 -7.89 -2.30 3.32
C SER A 54 -8.29 -1.82 1.92
N ALA A 55 -8.72 -0.56 1.80
CA ALA A 55 -9.12 0.00 0.51
C ALA A 55 -8.01 -0.07 -0.56
N ALA A 56 -6.74 0.03 -0.17
CA ALA A 56 -5.62 0.04 -1.10
C ALA A 56 -5.49 -1.28 -1.89
N VAL A 57 -5.75 -2.44 -1.27
CA VAL A 57 -5.64 -3.74 -1.95
C VAL A 57 -6.74 -3.94 -3.00
N HIS A 58 -7.96 -3.48 -2.72
CA HIS A 58 -9.05 -3.49 -3.70
C HIS A 58 -8.79 -2.53 -4.86
N ILE A 59 -8.28 -1.33 -4.57
CA ILE A 59 -7.96 -0.36 -5.62
C ILE A 59 -6.85 -0.89 -6.52
N ALA A 60 -5.79 -1.50 -5.97
CA ALA A 60 -4.72 -2.11 -6.74
C ALA A 60 -5.24 -3.21 -7.69
N ALA A 61 -6.06 -4.12 -7.19
CA ALA A 61 -6.68 -5.16 -8.02
C ALA A 61 -7.56 -4.57 -9.12
N ALA A 62 -8.37 -3.55 -8.80
CA ALA A 62 -9.23 -2.87 -9.76
C ALA A 62 -8.45 -2.17 -10.89
N VAL A 63 -7.21 -1.72 -10.63
CA VAL A 63 -6.33 -1.15 -11.66
C VAL A 63 -5.38 -2.16 -12.31
N GLY A 64 -5.55 -3.45 -12.02
CA GLY A 64 -4.80 -4.55 -12.65
C GLY A 64 -3.40 -4.76 -12.06
N ILE A 65 -3.12 -4.26 -10.86
CA ILE A 65 -1.85 -4.48 -10.18
C ILE A 65 -1.93 -5.74 -9.31
N PRO A 66 -0.96 -6.67 -9.42
CA PRO A 66 -0.89 -7.83 -8.54
C PRO A 66 -0.89 -7.41 -7.07
N THR A 67 -1.57 -8.18 -6.22
CA THR A 67 -1.67 -7.92 -4.78
C THR A 67 -1.23 -9.12 -3.96
N ILE A 68 -0.58 -8.85 -2.83
CA ILE A 68 -0.42 -9.79 -1.71
C ILE A 68 -1.13 -9.17 -0.52
N THR A 69 -2.25 -9.78 -0.11
CA THR A 69 -3.04 -9.30 1.03
C THR A 69 -2.82 -10.19 2.25
N ILE A 70 -2.40 -9.58 3.36
CA ILE A 70 -2.22 -10.25 4.64
C ILE A 70 -3.54 -10.12 5.42
N PHE A 71 -4.30 -11.21 5.48
CA PHE A 71 -5.53 -11.28 6.27
C PHE A 71 -5.22 -11.73 7.70
N GLY A 72 -5.82 -11.04 8.67
CA GLY A 72 -5.83 -11.44 10.07
C GLY A 72 -7.17 -12.08 10.45
N PRO A 73 -8.04 -11.38 11.21
CA PRO A 73 -9.33 -11.92 11.62
C PRO A 73 -10.41 -11.88 10.52
N SER A 74 -10.23 -11.03 9.50
CA SER A 74 -11.15 -10.93 8.36
C SER A 74 -11.11 -12.18 7.48
N SER A 75 -12.26 -12.60 6.97
CA SER A 75 -12.36 -13.74 6.05
C SER A 75 -11.84 -13.38 4.65
N PRO A 76 -10.78 -14.05 4.14
CA PRO A 76 -10.31 -13.83 2.78
C PRO A 76 -11.33 -14.28 1.72
N VAL A 77 -12.24 -15.20 2.05
CA VAL A 77 -13.29 -15.63 1.11
C VAL A 77 -14.29 -14.51 0.82
N SER A 78 -14.48 -13.62 1.79
CA SER A 78 -15.44 -12.51 1.68
C SER A 78 -14.81 -11.23 1.18
N TRP A 79 -13.53 -11.01 1.47
CA TRP A 79 -12.84 -9.72 1.28
C TRP A 79 -11.60 -9.80 0.39
N ALA A 80 -11.30 -10.94 -0.23
CA ALA A 80 -10.28 -10.96 -1.29
C ALA A 80 -10.68 -9.98 -2.42
N PRO A 81 -9.72 -9.23 -2.98
CA PRO A 81 -9.93 -8.36 -4.14
C PRO A 81 -10.38 -9.10 -5.40
#